data_AF-A0A357N8X1-F1
#
_entry.id   AF-A0A357N8X1-F1
#
_cell.length_a   1.000
_cell.length_b   1.000
_cell.length_c   1.000
_cell.angle_alpha   90.00
_cell.angle_beta   90.00
_cell.angle_gamma   90.00
#
_symmetry.space_group_name_H-M   'P 1'
#
loop_
_entity.id
_entity.type
_entity.pdbx_description
1 polymer ?
#
loop_
_entity_poly.entity_id
_entity_poly.type
_entity_poly.pdbx_seq_one_letter_code
_entity_poly.pdbx_strand_id
1 'polypeptide(L)'
;MQQDAQNVNNYVQWQQSQQASSYVYTEEDYIADQIARNIAVARNAQLRKDAKRDWWGSLVVNTEDGSWHVHLNDETKDDALTNAMKACKGVCYPIVTFANTCVAPAYSGQGGMFLGHGGSKQEAGAAAKAACSAAGGDCTSPPEQAFCTGWKHGYKAAERFIQRVSLNVLGKVADPRFEPFPGAAEFIAKPLEKRGVSTGTAKDGRAAANMAQAWSAIAAGSAPKAYAIHLGVNEQDARDTAAKQCGSGDCKVVAAFTLGQCAAVVRSRGKGSEVVQTFAGVAKTLPEAEEAAVSDCVDSGARYCPLVFNNCM
;
A
#
# COMPACT_ATOMS: atom_id res chain seq x y z
N MET A 1 63.00 -31.98 28.96
CA MET A 1 62.54 -33.38 29.12
C MET A 1 62.05 -33.69 30.53
N GLN A 2 62.86 -33.64 31.60
CA GLN A 2 62.38 -33.96 32.96
C GLN A 2 61.40 -32.92 33.54
N GLN A 3 61.65 -31.62 33.33
CA GLN A 3 60.71 -30.55 33.74
C GLN A 3 59.40 -30.59 32.97
N ASP A 4 59.43 -30.89 31.67
CA ASP A 4 58.22 -31.01 30.85
C ASP A 4 57.36 -32.19 31.30
N ALA A 5 57.98 -33.33 31.60
CA ALA A 5 57.28 -34.50 32.11
C ALA A 5 56.64 -34.24 33.49
N GLN A 6 57.32 -33.50 34.37
CA GLN A 6 56.75 -33.08 35.66
C GLN A 6 55.60 -32.10 35.49
N ASN A 7 55.71 -31.13 34.59
CA ASN A 7 54.65 -30.15 34.33
C ASN A 7 53.39 -30.81 33.75
N VAL A 8 53.56 -31.78 32.84
CA VAL A 8 52.45 -32.58 32.28
C VAL A 8 51.80 -33.42 33.37
N ASN A 9 52.59 -34.08 34.23
CA ASN A 9 52.05 -34.92 35.30
C ASN A 9 51.29 -34.09 36.36
N ASN A 10 51.80 -32.90 36.69
CA ASN A 10 51.13 -31.96 37.59
C ASN A 10 49.82 -31.42 37.00
N TYR A 11 49.77 -31.17 35.70
CA TYR A 11 48.56 -30.73 35.01
C TYR A 11 47.49 -31.83 34.98
N VAL A 12 47.88 -33.08 34.71
CA VAL A 12 46.97 -34.24 34.72
C VAL A 12 46.44 -34.51 36.13
N GLN A 13 47.29 -34.44 37.16
CA GLN A 13 46.84 -34.57 38.54
C GLN A 13 45.93 -33.43 38.98
N TRP A 14 46.21 -32.20 38.53
CA TRP A 14 45.31 -31.07 38.79
C TRP A 14 43.94 -31.32 38.15
N GLN A 15 43.87 -31.69 36.87
CA GLN A 15 42.60 -31.99 36.19
C GLN A 15 41.79 -33.11 36.86
N GLN A 16 42.45 -34.11 37.42
CA GLN A 16 41.80 -35.22 38.15
C GLN A 16 41.40 -34.87 39.60
N SER A 17 41.82 -33.70 40.11
CA SER A 17 41.47 -33.25 41.44
C SER A 17 40.02 -32.73 41.50
N GLN A 18 39.35 -32.94 42.64
CA GLN A 18 38.00 -32.38 42.88
C GLN A 18 37.98 -30.84 42.71
N GLN A 19 39.09 -30.16 43.04
CA GLN A 19 39.21 -28.71 42.90
C GLN A 19 39.17 -28.26 41.44
N ALA A 20 39.83 -28.97 40.51
CA ALA A 20 39.74 -28.65 39.09
C ALA A 20 38.36 -28.93 38.52
N SER A 21 37.70 -30.02 38.94
CA SER A 21 36.32 -30.29 38.50
C SER A 21 35.38 -29.16 38.92
N SER A 22 35.41 -28.73 40.19
CA SER A 22 34.59 -27.61 40.65
C SER A 22 34.96 -26.29 39.97
N TYR A 23 36.25 -26.03 39.76
CA TYR A 23 36.73 -24.80 39.13
C TYR A 23 36.33 -24.71 37.65
N VAL A 24 36.49 -25.80 36.89
CA VAL A 24 36.08 -25.89 35.48
C VAL A 24 34.57 -25.74 35.36
N TYR A 25 33.76 -26.41 36.19
CA TYR A 25 32.31 -26.21 36.18
C TYR A 25 31.92 -24.76 36.50
N THR A 26 32.57 -24.11 37.47
CA THR A 26 32.28 -22.70 37.80
C THR A 26 32.71 -21.71 36.71
N GLU A 27 33.84 -21.95 36.05
CA GLU A 27 34.31 -21.13 34.93
C GLU A 27 33.45 -21.35 33.68
N GLU A 28 33.04 -22.59 33.39
CA GLU A 28 32.10 -22.90 32.31
C GLU A 28 30.73 -22.25 32.53
N ASP A 29 30.19 -22.31 33.75
CA ASP A 29 28.94 -21.62 34.11
C ASP A 29 29.08 -20.10 34.03
N TYR A 30 30.22 -19.54 34.47
CA TYR A 30 30.50 -18.11 34.35
C TYR A 30 30.63 -17.66 32.89
N ILE A 31 31.35 -18.41 32.05
CA ILE A 31 31.49 -18.15 30.62
C ILE A 31 30.14 -18.30 29.92
N ALA A 32 29.35 -19.33 30.24
CA ALA A 32 28.01 -19.53 29.70
C ALA A 32 27.07 -18.37 30.05
N ASP A 33 27.11 -17.89 31.30
CA ASP A 33 26.36 -16.74 31.78
C ASP A 33 26.83 -15.42 31.12
N GLN A 34 28.13 -15.23 30.89
CA GLN A 34 28.66 -14.11 30.11
C GLN A 34 28.24 -14.16 28.64
N ILE A 35 28.30 -15.33 28.00
CA ILE A 35 27.82 -15.53 26.63
C ILE A 35 26.32 -15.23 26.55
N ALA A 36 25.52 -15.73 27.50
CA ALA A 36 24.08 -15.47 27.57
C ALA A 36 23.78 -13.97 27.72
N ARG A 37 24.52 -13.26 28.58
CA ARG A 37 24.43 -11.80 28.72
C ARG A 37 24.80 -11.06 27.43
N ASN A 38 25.89 -11.45 26.77
CA ASN A 38 26.33 -10.82 25.53
C ASN A 38 25.32 -11.04 24.38
N ILE A 39 24.75 -12.25 24.28
CA ILE A 39 23.67 -12.56 23.35
C ILE A 39 22.44 -11.69 23.66
N ALA A 40 22.06 -11.54 24.93
CA ALA A 40 20.96 -10.68 25.33
C ALA A 40 21.21 -9.19 24.98
N VAL A 41 22.43 -8.68 25.20
CA VAL A 41 22.82 -7.32 24.83
C VAL A 41 22.77 -7.12 23.31
N ALA A 42 23.34 -8.04 22.52
CA ALA A 42 23.29 -7.98 21.06
C ALA A 42 21.84 -8.02 20.54
N ARG A 43 21.02 -8.92 21.10
CA ARG A 43 19.59 -9.03 20.77
C ARG A 43 18.81 -7.76 21.12
N ASN A 44 19.13 -7.13 22.25
CA ASN A 44 18.54 -5.85 22.66
C ASN A 44 18.98 -4.70 21.73
N ALA A 45 20.24 -4.69 21.29
CA ALA A 45 20.72 -3.70 20.33
C ALA A 45 20.01 -3.84 18.97
N GLN A 46 19.79 -5.08 18.52
CA GLN A 46 19.05 -5.36 17.29
C GLN A 46 17.58 -4.91 17.40
N LEU A 47 16.90 -5.28 18.49
CA LEU A 47 15.54 -4.82 18.80
C LEU A 47 15.39 -3.28 18.72
N ARG A 48 16.38 -2.54 19.23
CA ARG A 48 16.36 -1.06 19.17
C ARG A 48 16.57 -0.51 17.76
N LYS A 49 17.35 -1.18 16.92
CA LYS A 49 17.50 -0.81 15.50
C LYS A 49 16.19 -1.07 14.76
N ASP A 50 15.63 -2.26 14.96
CA ASP A 50 14.41 -2.70 14.29
C ASP A 50 13.19 -1.87 14.73
N ALA A 51 13.17 -1.39 15.98
CA ALA A 51 12.12 -0.52 16.48
C ALA A 51 12.05 0.86 15.80
N LYS A 52 13.18 1.35 15.29
CA LYS A 52 13.29 2.65 14.60
C LYS A 52 13.10 2.55 13.09
N ARG A 53 13.06 1.34 12.56
CA ARG A 53 13.00 1.09 11.12
C ARG A 53 11.55 1.07 10.65
N ASP A 54 11.31 1.61 9.46
CA ASP A 54 10.07 1.40 8.73
C ASP A 54 10.10 0.00 8.11
N TRP A 55 9.30 -0.90 8.66
CA TRP A 55 9.10 -2.23 8.07
C TRP A 55 7.92 -2.16 7.12
N TRP A 56 8.21 -2.21 5.83
CA TRP A 56 7.22 -2.00 4.80
C TRP A 56 6.50 -3.29 4.41
N GLY A 57 5.23 -3.15 4.08
CA GLY A 57 4.42 -4.16 3.44
C GLY A 57 3.62 -3.55 2.30
N SER A 58 3.20 -4.38 1.36
CA SER A 58 2.38 -3.97 0.24
C SER A 58 1.31 -5.00 -0.05
N LEU A 59 0.12 -4.54 -0.40
CA LEU A 59 -0.99 -5.34 -0.87
C LEU A 59 -1.28 -4.97 -2.32
N VAL A 60 -1.34 -5.97 -3.19
CA VAL A 60 -1.69 -5.84 -4.61
C VAL A 60 -2.87 -6.75 -4.93
N VAL A 61 -3.68 -6.37 -5.92
CA VAL A 61 -4.85 -7.14 -6.38
C VAL A 61 -4.70 -7.42 -7.87
N ASN A 62 -4.94 -8.66 -8.28
CA ASN A 62 -5.08 -9.04 -9.67
C ASN A 62 -6.38 -8.46 -10.24
N THR A 63 -6.29 -7.82 -11.41
CA THR A 63 -7.43 -7.10 -12.01
C THR A 63 -8.46 -8.00 -12.71
N GLU A 64 -8.11 -9.24 -12.99
CA GLU A 64 -8.95 -10.23 -13.68
C GLU A 64 -9.78 -11.07 -12.68
N ASP A 65 -9.12 -11.69 -11.71
CA ASP A 65 -9.77 -12.64 -10.78
C ASP A 65 -9.99 -12.06 -9.37
N GLY A 66 -9.46 -10.88 -9.08
CA GLY A 66 -9.59 -10.21 -7.78
C GLY A 66 -8.80 -10.87 -6.65
N SER A 67 -7.95 -11.86 -6.95
CA SER A 67 -7.00 -12.43 -6.00
C SER A 67 -6.05 -11.33 -5.52
N TRP A 68 -5.62 -11.41 -4.27
CA TRP A 68 -4.73 -10.40 -3.69
C TRP A 68 -3.52 -11.06 -3.06
N HIS A 69 -2.41 -10.35 -3.13
CA HIS A 69 -1.11 -10.80 -2.67
C HIS A 69 -0.55 -9.75 -1.73
N VAL A 70 0.00 -10.22 -0.61
CA VAL A 70 0.63 -9.35 0.38
C VAL A 70 2.08 -9.78 0.56
N HIS A 71 2.96 -8.80 0.61
CA HIS A 71 4.34 -9.01 1.04
C HIS A 71 4.62 -8.10 2.24
N LEU A 72 5.38 -8.60 3.22
CA LEU A 72 5.50 -7.99 4.54
C LEU A 72 6.96 -7.92 4.99
N ASN A 73 7.27 -6.87 5.75
CA ASN A 73 8.53 -6.66 6.46
C ASN A 73 9.76 -6.50 5.56
N ASP A 74 9.61 -5.83 4.42
CA ASP A 74 10.76 -5.36 3.66
C ASP A 74 11.35 -4.08 4.27
N GLU A 75 12.65 -3.85 4.02
CA GLU A 75 13.36 -2.68 4.53
C GLU A 75 13.00 -1.39 3.79
N THR A 76 12.53 -1.50 2.55
CA THR A 76 12.13 -0.35 1.72
C THR A 76 10.72 -0.52 1.18
N LYS A 77 10.06 0.61 0.92
CA LYS A 77 8.73 0.65 0.31
C LYS A 77 8.72 0.02 -1.09
N ASP A 78 9.76 0.29 -1.88
CA ASP A 78 9.85 -0.16 -3.27
C ASP A 78 10.09 -1.67 -3.36
N ASP A 79 10.86 -2.25 -2.44
CA ASP A 79 11.02 -3.70 -2.33
C ASP A 79 9.68 -4.36 -1.97
N ALA A 80 8.96 -3.82 -0.98
CA ALA A 80 7.65 -4.34 -0.57
C ALA A 80 6.68 -4.40 -1.74
N LEU A 81 6.60 -3.31 -2.50
CA LEU A 81 5.77 -3.21 -3.70
C LEU A 81 6.24 -4.20 -4.78
N THR A 82 7.53 -4.21 -5.10
CA THR A 82 8.10 -5.07 -6.15
C THR A 82 7.89 -6.54 -5.84
N ASN A 83 8.09 -6.96 -4.59
CA ASN A 83 7.92 -8.35 -4.16
C ASN A 83 6.44 -8.77 -4.17
N ALA A 84 5.53 -7.91 -3.72
CA ALA A 84 4.09 -8.16 -3.82
C ALA A 84 3.63 -8.30 -5.29
N MET A 85 4.12 -7.41 -6.17
CA MET A 85 3.81 -7.45 -7.60
C MET A 85 4.36 -8.71 -8.30
N LYS A 86 5.58 -9.15 -7.95
CA LYS A 86 6.18 -10.40 -8.46
C LYS A 86 5.39 -11.65 -8.06
N ALA A 87 4.79 -11.65 -6.87
CA ALA A 87 3.95 -12.75 -6.41
C ALA A 87 2.60 -12.81 -7.14
N CYS A 88 2.15 -11.67 -7.65
CA CYS A 88 0.90 -11.55 -8.40
C CYS A 88 1.09 -11.99 -9.84
N LYS A 89 0.38 -13.05 -10.26
CA LYS A 89 0.37 -13.51 -11.65
C LYS A 89 -0.64 -12.68 -12.44
N GLY A 90 -0.35 -12.38 -13.71
CA GLY A 90 -1.24 -11.56 -14.55
C GLY A 90 -1.09 -10.06 -14.27
N VAL A 91 -2.07 -9.25 -14.69
CA VAL A 91 -2.05 -7.78 -14.55
C VAL A 91 -2.61 -7.38 -13.20
N CYS A 92 -1.81 -6.70 -12.38
CA CYS A 92 -2.12 -6.41 -10.99
C CYS A 92 -2.02 -4.93 -10.67
N TYR A 93 -2.76 -4.46 -9.67
CA TYR A 93 -2.69 -3.08 -9.23
C TYR A 93 -2.34 -3.01 -7.74
N PRO A 94 -1.38 -2.15 -7.36
CA PRO A 94 -1.10 -1.92 -5.95
C PRO A 94 -2.26 -1.20 -5.28
N ILE A 95 -2.65 -1.68 -4.12
CA ILE A 95 -3.76 -1.13 -3.35
C ILE A 95 -3.27 -0.23 -2.24
N VAL A 96 -2.27 -0.70 -1.50
CA VAL A 96 -1.70 0.04 -0.38
C VAL A 96 -0.25 -0.40 -0.12
N THR A 97 0.57 0.56 0.29
CA THR A 97 1.81 0.31 1.02
C THR A 97 1.65 0.78 2.45
N PHE A 98 2.17 0.02 3.42
CA PHE A 98 1.99 0.31 4.83
C PHE A 98 3.22 -0.08 5.63
N ALA A 99 3.46 0.61 6.75
CA ALA A 99 4.58 0.32 7.64
C ALA A 99 4.17 0.42 9.11
N ASN A 100 4.73 -0.45 9.95
CA ASN A 100 4.54 -0.45 11.40
C ASN A 100 3.06 -0.44 11.87
N THR A 101 2.17 -1.01 11.06
CA THR A 101 0.72 -1.05 11.32
C THR A 101 0.17 -2.40 10.86
N CYS A 102 -1.02 -2.74 11.35
CA CYS A 102 -1.82 -3.84 10.83
C CYS A 102 -2.79 -3.34 9.78
N VAL A 103 -2.99 -4.11 8.73
CA VAL A 103 -4.01 -3.91 7.68
C VAL A 103 -4.91 -5.13 7.63
N ALA A 104 -6.22 -4.91 7.48
CA ALA A 104 -7.19 -5.97 7.37
C ALA A 104 -8.25 -5.64 6.29
N PRO A 105 -8.73 -6.63 5.54
CA PRO A 105 -9.88 -6.47 4.67
C PRO A 105 -11.20 -6.69 5.40
N ALA A 106 -12.25 -6.03 4.93
CA ALA A 106 -13.63 -6.35 5.18
C ALA A 106 -14.36 -6.53 3.84
N TYR A 107 -15.17 -7.57 3.73
CA TYR A 107 -15.94 -7.90 2.55
C TYR A 107 -17.40 -7.54 2.76
N SER A 108 -17.98 -6.82 1.80
CA SER A 108 -19.41 -6.57 1.77
C SER A 108 -20.15 -7.78 1.22
N GLY A 109 -21.41 -7.99 1.63
CA GLY A 109 -22.29 -8.98 1.02
C GLY A 109 -22.53 -8.80 -0.49
N GLN A 110 -22.15 -7.65 -1.05
CA GLN A 110 -22.21 -7.35 -2.48
C GLN A 110 -20.91 -7.72 -3.24
N GLY A 111 -19.88 -8.24 -2.56
CA GLY A 111 -18.62 -8.66 -3.20
C GLY A 111 -17.53 -7.58 -3.27
N GLY A 112 -17.72 -6.44 -2.61
CA GLY A 112 -16.71 -5.39 -2.48
C GLY A 112 -15.75 -5.66 -1.32
N MET A 113 -14.49 -5.23 -1.45
CA MET A 113 -13.47 -5.28 -0.41
C MET A 113 -13.13 -3.87 0.07
N PHE A 114 -13.03 -3.70 1.38
CA PHE A 114 -12.67 -2.45 2.05
C PHE A 114 -11.48 -2.71 2.96
N LEU A 115 -10.50 -1.81 2.98
CA LEU A 115 -9.34 -1.95 3.86
C LEU A 115 -9.47 -1.03 5.06
N GLY A 116 -8.97 -1.52 6.20
CA GLY A 116 -8.75 -0.72 7.40
C GLY A 116 -7.37 -1.00 7.97
N HIS A 117 -6.89 -0.07 8.80
CA HIS A 117 -5.60 -0.21 9.47
C HIS A 117 -5.70 0.12 10.96
N GLY A 118 -4.73 -0.34 11.74
CA GLY A 118 -4.70 -0.17 13.19
C GLY A 118 -3.40 -0.64 13.83
N GLY A 119 -3.27 -0.45 15.14
CA GLY A 119 -2.13 -0.94 15.93
C GLY A 119 -2.19 -2.44 16.21
N SER A 120 -3.35 -3.07 15.99
CA SER A 120 -3.58 -4.50 16.15
C SER A 120 -4.46 -5.05 15.01
N LYS A 121 -4.48 -6.39 14.85
CA LYS A 121 -5.34 -7.06 13.87
C LYS A 121 -6.82 -6.76 14.12
N GLN A 122 -7.21 -6.69 15.40
CA GLN A 122 -8.58 -6.37 15.82
C GLN A 122 -8.98 -4.95 15.46
N GLU A 123 -8.10 -3.97 15.74
CA GLU A 123 -8.33 -2.56 15.37
C GLU A 123 -8.42 -2.39 13.85
N ALA A 124 -7.51 -3.01 13.11
CA ALA A 124 -7.54 -2.96 11.64
C ALA A 124 -8.83 -3.57 11.07
N GLY A 125 -9.26 -4.72 11.59
CA GLY A 125 -10.52 -5.36 11.19
C GLY A 125 -11.75 -4.53 11.56
N ALA A 126 -11.75 -3.89 12.72
CA ALA A 126 -12.83 -2.98 13.13
C ALA A 126 -12.90 -1.74 12.21
N ALA A 127 -11.75 -1.14 11.87
CA ALA A 127 -11.67 -0.03 10.95
C ALA A 127 -12.15 -0.42 9.54
N ALA A 128 -11.78 -1.61 9.05
CA ALA A 128 -12.21 -2.12 7.75
C ALA A 128 -13.72 -2.34 7.72
N LYS A 129 -14.29 -2.93 8.78
CA LYS A 129 -15.74 -3.09 8.93
C LYS A 129 -16.45 -1.74 8.97
N ALA A 130 -15.93 -0.76 9.70
CA ALA A 130 -16.52 0.57 9.76
C ALA A 130 -16.56 1.24 8.38
N ALA A 131 -15.46 1.16 7.61
CA ALA A 131 -15.42 1.67 6.24
C ALA A 131 -16.43 0.96 5.31
N CYS A 132 -16.54 -0.36 5.43
CA CYS A 132 -17.49 -1.17 4.67
C CYS A 132 -18.96 -0.86 5.05
N SER A 133 -19.28 -0.77 6.34
CA SER A 133 -20.63 -0.46 6.82
C SER A 133 -21.06 0.96 6.45
N ALA A 134 -20.13 1.92 6.39
CA ALA A 134 -20.41 3.26 5.88
C ALA A 134 -20.83 3.26 4.40
N ALA A 135 -20.44 2.24 3.63
CA ALA A 135 -20.89 2.01 2.26
C ALA A 135 -22.24 1.27 2.15
N GLY A 136 -22.89 0.95 3.28
CA GLY A 136 -24.26 0.42 3.33
C GLY A 136 -24.40 -1.10 3.24
N GLY A 137 -23.34 -1.86 3.54
CA GLY A 137 -23.35 -3.34 3.48
C GLY A 137 -23.26 -4.04 4.83
N ASP A 138 -23.71 -5.30 4.85
CA ASP A 138 -23.33 -6.28 5.88
C ASP A 138 -21.89 -6.74 5.62
N CYS A 139 -21.03 -6.50 6.59
CA CYS A 139 -19.58 -6.56 6.40
C CYS A 139 -18.91 -7.57 7.31
N THR A 140 -18.14 -8.47 6.71
CA THR A 140 -17.34 -9.47 7.42
C THR A 140 -15.86 -9.19 7.25
N SER A 141 -15.09 -9.23 8.34
CA SER A 141 -13.64 -9.09 8.29
C SER A 141 -13.04 -10.33 8.95
N PRO A 142 -12.45 -11.24 8.15
CA PRO A 142 -11.85 -12.46 8.68
C PRO A 142 -10.53 -12.14 9.40
N PRO A 143 -10.38 -12.48 10.70
CA PRO A 143 -9.20 -12.12 11.49
C PRO A 143 -7.90 -12.77 10.98
N GLU A 144 -7.99 -13.92 10.30
CA GLU A 144 -6.87 -14.62 9.68
C GLU A 144 -6.29 -13.87 8.47
N GLN A 145 -7.07 -12.97 7.87
CA GLN A 145 -6.66 -12.15 6.73
C GLN A 145 -6.17 -10.76 7.15
N ALA A 146 -5.91 -10.55 8.45
CA ALA A 146 -5.24 -9.36 8.94
C ALA A 146 -3.72 -9.59 9.01
N PHE A 147 -2.97 -8.66 8.44
CA PHE A 147 -1.50 -8.70 8.38
C PHE A 147 -0.93 -7.51 9.11
N CYS A 148 0.27 -7.66 9.65
CA CYS A 148 0.95 -6.57 10.35
C CYS A 148 2.40 -6.52 9.94
N THR A 149 2.93 -5.31 9.84
CA THR A 149 4.35 -5.06 9.69
C THR A 149 4.91 -4.37 10.93
N GLY A 150 6.22 -4.48 11.11
CA GLY A 150 6.93 -3.81 12.19
C GLY A 150 7.45 -4.75 13.26
N TRP A 151 8.47 -4.26 13.96
CA TRP A 151 9.13 -4.98 15.05
C TRP A 151 8.16 -5.51 16.11
N LYS A 152 7.06 -4.78 16.37
CA LYS A 152 6.02 -5.22 17.33
C LYS A 152 5.40 -6.57 16.97
N HIS A 153 5.50 -7.02 15.73
CA HIS A 153 4.92 -8.28 15.27
C HIS A 153 5.96 -9.37 14.98
N GLY A 154 7.25 -9.01 14.92
CA GLY A 154 8.37 -9.95 14.74
C GLY A 154 8.96 -10.53 16.03
N TYR A 155 8.64 -9.96 17.21
CA TYR A 155 9.23 -10.34 18.49
C TYR A 155 8.21 -10.82 19.53
N LYS A 156 8.66 -11.68 20.47
CA LYS A 156 7.80 -12.24 21.53
C LYS A 156 7.27 -11.13 22.46
N ALA A 157 6.09 -11.36 23.05
CA ALA A 157 5.41 -10.36 23.90
C ALA A 157 6.26 -9.91 25.11
N ALA A 158 6.97 -10.83 25.77
CA ALA A 158 7.82 -10.52 26.91
C ALA A 158 8.99 -9.59 26.54
N GLU A 159 9.64 -9.84 25.39
CA GLU A 159 10.73 -9.02 24.86
C GLU A 159 10.26 -7.61 24.51
N ARG A 160 9.07 -7.51 23.92
CA ARG A 160 8.42 -6.23 23.64
C ARG A 160 8.08 -5.47 24.91
N PHE A 161 7.56 -6.13 25.95
CA PHE A 161 7.18 -5.47 27.21
C PHE A 161 8.37 -4.83 27.92
N ILE A 162 9.47 -5.58 28.06
CA ILE A 162 10.71 -5.10 28.68
C ILE A 162 11.24 -3.86 27.95
N GLN A 163 11.21 -3.87 26.61
CA GLN A 163 11.75 -2.77 25.81
C GLN A 163 10.75 -1.63 25.59
N ARG A 164 9.43 -1.86 25.68
CA ARG A 164 8.39 -0.83 25.49
C ARG A 164 8.53 0.30 26.50
N VAL A 165 8.91 -0.02 27.74
CA VAL A 165 9.18 1.00 28.78
C VAL A 165 10.37 1.87 28.39
N SER A 166 11.47 1.28 27.89
CA SER A 166 12.66 2.03 27.47
C SER A 166 12.50 2.77 26.12
N LEU A 167 11.72 2.22 25.19
CA LEU A 167 11.57 2.75 23.82
C LEU A 167 10.48 3.84 23.72
N ASN A 168 9.38 3.73 24.48
CA ASN A 168 8.34 4.77 24.54
C ASN A 168 8.86 6.04 25.23
N VAL A 169 9.67 5.91 26.28
CA VAL A 169 10.28 7.05 27.00
C VAL A 169 11.31 7.79 26.15
N LEU A 170 11.92 7.12 25.16
CA LEU A 170 12.91 7.73 24.27
C LEU A 170 12.35 8.27 22.95
N GLY A 171 11.04 8.13 22.68
CA GLY A 171 10.41 8.61 21.44
C GLY A 171 11.01 8.02 20.16
N LYS A 172 11.46 6.76 20.19
CA LYS A 172 12.31 6.14 19.16
C LYS A 172 11.64 4.96 18.44
N VAL A 173 10.32 4.94 18.34
CA VAL A 173 9.60 3.92 17.56
C VAL A 173 9.12 4.57 16.27
N ALA A 174 9.36 3.91 15.15
CA ALA A 174 8.87 4.40 13.86
C ALA A 174 7.34 4.45 13.85
N ASP A 175 6.81 5.55 13.32
CA ASP A 175 5.37 5.81 13.28
C ASP A 175 4.66 4.88 12.29
N PRO A 176 3.37 4.54 12.54
CA PRO A 176 2.58 3.78 11.60
C PRO A 176 2.34 4.59 10.32
N ARG A 177 2.44 3.93 9.17
CA ARG A 177 2.15 4.51 7.84
C ARG A 177 1.12 3.66 7.10
N PHE A 178 0.20 4.32 6.43
CA PHE A 178 -0.80 3.70 5.57
C PHE A 178 -0.99 4.59 4.34
N GLU A 179 -0.52 4.12 3.19
CA GLU A 179 -0.42 4.90 1.95
C GLU A 179 -1.19 4.18 0.84
N PRO A 180 -2.50 4.45 0.69
CA PRO A 180 -3.30 3.86 -0.37
C PRO A 180 -2.88 4.42 -1.73
N PHE A 181 -2.97 3.58 -2.76
CA PHE A 181 -2.74 4.03 -4.12
C PHE A 181 -3.98 4.77 -4.65
N PRO A 182 -3.80 5.81 -5.47
CA PRO A 182 -4.90 6.52 -6.11
C PRO A 182 -5.86 5.58 -6.85
N GLY A 183 -7.18 5.76 -6.67
CA GLY A 183 -8.23 4.94 -7.29
C GLY A 183 -8.39 3.52 -6.72
N ALA A 184 -7.45 3.06 -5.88
CA ALA A 184 -7.45 1.69 -5.39
C ALA A 184 -8.67 1.38 -4.53
N ALA A 185 -9.05 2.30 -3.63
CA ALA A 185 -10.15 2.10 -2.69
C ALA A 185 -11.49 1.94 -3.43
N GLU A 186 -11.76 2.78 -4.42
CA GLU A 186 -12.95 2.70 -5.26
C GLU A 186 -12.96 1.43 -6.10
N PHE A 187 -11.81 1.02 -6.65
CA PHE A 187 -11.67 -0.20 -7.44
C PHE A 187 -12.00 -1.45 -6.61
N ILE A 188 -11.37 -1.64 -5.45
CA ILE A 188 -11.59 -2.84 -4.63
C ILE A 188 -12.97 -2.86 -3.98
N ALA A 189 -13.59 -1.69 -3.73
CA ALA A 189 -14.93 -1.60 -3.18
C ALA A 189 -16.02 -2.09 -4.15
N LYS A 190 -15.72 -2.20 -5.45
CA LYS A 190 -16.62 -2.76 -6.44
C LYS A 190 -16.64 -4.29 -6.37
N PRO A 191 -17.80 -4.93 -6.66
CA PRO A 191 -17.86 -6.34 -7.00
C PRO A 191 -16.94 -6.68 -8.16
N LEU A 192 -16.38 -7.89 -8.20
CA LEU A 192 -15.37 -8.29 -9.20
C LEU A 192 -15.84 -8.06 -10.63
N GLU A 193 -17.09 -8.41 -10.94
CA GLU A 193 -17.70 -8.26 -12.25
C GLU A 193 -17.87 -6.79 -12.71
N LYS A 194 -17.76 -5.83 -11.79
CA LYS A 194 -17.84 -4.39 -12.06
C LYS A 194 -16.49 -3.67 -12.02
N ARG A 195 -15.40 -4.39 -11.72
CA ARG A 195 -14.05 -3.82 -11.67
C ARG A 195 -13.48 -3.56 -13.06
N GLY A 196 -13.92 -4.33 -14.06
CA GLY A 196 -13.26 -4.39 -15.37
C GLY A 196 -11.90 -5.08 -15.29
N VAL A 197 -11.38 -5.51 -16.44
CA VAL A 197 -10.09 -6.20 -16.54
C VAL A 197 -9.07 -5.27 -17.20
N SER A 198 -7.89 -5.13 -16.61
CA SER A 198 -6.82 -4.35 -17.23
C SER A 198 -6.07 -5.22 -18.24
N THR A 199 -6.05 -4.80 -19.52
CA THR A 199 -5.35 -5.50 -20.60
C THR A 199 -3.96 -4.92 -20.89
N GLY A 200 -3.60 -3.80 -20.25
CA GLY A 200 -2.36 -3.06 -20.46
C GLY A 200 -1.52 -2.98 -19.19
N THR A 201 -0.20 -3.10 -19.34
CA THR A 201 0.76 -2.89 -18.26
C THR A 201 1.39 -1.51 -18.35
N ALA A 202 1.62 -0.85 -17.23
CA ALA A 202 2.37 0.39 -17.15
C ALA A 202 3.75 0.22 -17.82
N LYS A 203 4.09 1.13 -18.73
CA LYS A 203 5.36 1.13 -19.49
C LYS A 203 6.39 2.10 -18.89
N ASP A 204 6.15 2.61 -17.70
CA ASP A 204 6.87 3.73 -17.08
C ASP A 204 8.21 3.34 -16.43
N GLY A 205 8.73 2.14 -16.70
CA GLY A 205 10.04 1.70 -16.21
C GLY A 205 10.10 1.47 -14.70
N ARG A 206 9.00 1.60 -13.96
CA ARG A 206 8.92 1.17 -12.55
C ARG A 206 9.02 -0.36 -12.51
N ALA A 207 9.81 -0.88 -11.57
CA ALA A 207 10.34 -2.25 -11.54
C ALA A 207 9.32 -3.42 -11.45
N ALA A 208 8.01 -3.15 -11.50
CA ALA A 208 6.96 -4.17 -11.41
C ALA A 208 6.41 -4.51 -12.81
N ALA A 209 7.02 -5.52 -13.44
CA ALA A 209 6.63 -6.05 -14.73
C ALA A 209 5.25 -6.73 -14.68
N ASN A 210 4.17 -5.94 -14.66
CA ASN A 210 2.74 -6.35 -14.71
C ASN A 210 1.78 -5.34 -14.04
N MET A 211 2.26 -4.19 -13.57
CA MET A 211 1.38 -3.18 -12.97
C MET A 211 0.32 -2.72 -13.98
N ALA A 212 -0.95 -2.71 -13.59
CA ALA A 212 -2.05 -2.26 -14.43
C ALA A 212 -1.84 -0.81 -14.87
N GLN A 213 -2.05 -0.55 -16.15
CA GLN A 213 -2.00 0.80 -16.69
C GLN A 213 -3.21 1.60 -16.18
N ALA A 214 -2.95 2.65 -15.40
CA ALA A 214 -3.99 3.52 -14.88
C ALA A 214 -4.65 4.36 -15.98
N TRP A 215 -5.91 4.70 -15.79
CA TRP A 215 -6.71 5.52 -16.69
C TRP A 215 -7.34 6.67 -15.94
N SER A 216 -7.34 7.86 -16.53
CA SER A 216 -8.15 8.97 -16.06
C SER A 216 -9.38 9.10 -16.92
N ALA A 217 -10.53 9.33 -16.31
CA ALA A 217 -11.76 9.67 -17.01
C ALA A 217 -12.39 10.92 -16.41
N ILE A 218 -12.98 11.73 -17.28
CA ILE A 218 -13.73 12.93 -16.93
C ILE A 218 -15.17 12.73 -17.37
N ALA A 219 -16.10 12.87 -16.43
CA ALA A 219 -17.53 12.87 -16.70
C ALA A 219 -18.13 14.25 -16.41
N ALA A 220 -19.05 14.67 -17.26
CA ALA A 220 -19.76 15.94 -17.12
C ALA A 220 -21.22 15.80 -17.52
N GLY A 221 -22.08 16.59 -16.88
CA GLY A 221 -23.48 16.75 -17.24
C GLY A 221 -23.82 18.21 -17.59
N SER A 222 -25.09 18.45 -17.91
CA SER A 222 -25.62 19.76 -18.26
C SER A 222 -25.68 20.73 -17.07
N ALA A 223 -25.77 20.20 -15.84
CA ALA A 223 -25.77 21.03 -14.64
C ALA A 223 -24.37 21.61 -14.35
N PRO A 224 -24.26 22.85 -13.84
CA PRO A 224 -22.97 23.47 -13.54
C PRO A 224 -22.06 22.65 -12.62
N LYS A 225 -22.63 21.95 -11.64
CA LYS A 225 -21.90 21.10 -10.68
C LYS A 225 -21.72 19.65 -11.14
N ALA A 226 -22.33 19.24 -12.26
CA ALA A 226 -22.20 17.90 -12.80
C ALA A 226 -20.84 17.73 -13.49
N TYR A 227 -19.80 17.45 -12.71
CA TYR A 227 -18.43 17.26 -13.18
C TYR A 227 -17.65 16.39 -12.20
N ALA A 228 -16.96 15.38 -12.71
CA ALA A 228 -16.03 14.57 -11.93
C ALA A 228 -14.85 14.11 -12.78
N ILE A 229 -13.69 14.00 -12.14
CA ILE A 229 -12.51 13.35 -12.68
C ILE A 229 -12.15 12.18 -11.75
N HIS A 230 -11.87 11.02 -12.33
CA HIS A 230 -11.45 9.86 -11.57
C HIS A 230 -10.26 9.17 -12.24
N LEU A 231 -9.28 8.79 -11.43
CA LEU A 231 -8.20 7.89 -11.83
C LEU A 231 -8.59 6.47 -11.43
N GLY A 232 -8.82 5.62 -12.44
CA GLY A 232 -9.13 4.20 -12.27
C GLY A 232 -7.96 3.29 -12.64
N VAL A 233 -8.10 2.03 -12.25
CA VAL A 233 -7.13 0.94 -12.46
C VAL A 233 -7.15 0.41 -13.90
N ASN A 234 -8.24 0.65 -14.61
CA ASN A 234 -8.42 0.39 -16.03
C ASN A 234 -9.43 1.39 -16.61
N GLU A 235 -9.64 1.39 -17.92
CA GLU A 235 -10.53 2.34 -18.59
C GLU A 235 -11.98 2.24 -18.10
N GLN A 236 -12.51 1.02 -17.96
CA GLN A 236 -13.87 0.81 -17.51
C GLN A 236 -14.07 1.34 -16.09
N ASP A 237 -13.15 1.00 -15.17
CA ASP A 237 -13.15 1.48 -13.81
C ASP A 237 -13.14 3.02 -13.74
N ALA A 238 -12.24 3.64 -14.52
CA ALA A 238 -12.12 5.09 -14.62
C ALA A 238 -13.46 5.72 -15.06
N ARG A 239 -14.02 5.24 -16.17
CA ARG A 239 -15.25 5.74 -16.79
C ARG A 239 -16.45 5.58 -15.86
N ASP A 240 -16.68 4.39 -15.33
CA ASP A 240 -17.85 4.07 -14.52
C ASP A 240 -17.83 4.86 -13.21
N THR A 241 -16.67 4.98 -12.56
CA THR A 241 -16.56 5.75 -11.32
C THR A 241 -16.70 7.25 -11.58
N ALA A 242 -16.08 7.80 -12.64
CA ALA A 242 -16.24 9.21 -12.99
C ALA A 242 -17.73 9.54 -13.26
N ALA A 243 -18.42 8.70 -14.04
CA ALA A 243 -19.85 8.87 -14.30
C ALA A 243 -20.68 8.83 -13.02
N LYS A 244 -20.40 7.89 -12.11
CA LYS A 244 -21.07 7.78 -10.81
C LYS A 244 -20.81 9.01 -9.91
N GLN A 245 -19.59 9.51 -9.87
CA GLN A 245 -19.19 10.65 -9.02
C GLN A 245 -19.66 12.01 -9.55
N CYS A 246 -19.96 12.09 -10.85
CA CYS A 246 -20.42 13.33 -11.49
C CYS A 246 -21.75 13.86 -10.92
N GLY A 247 -22.56 13.02 -10.28
CA GLY A 247 -23.63 13.48 -9.38
C GLY A 247 -24.90 14.01 -10.07
N SER A 248 -25.06 13.80 -11.38
CA SER A 248 -26.30 14.09 -12.12
C SER A 248 -26.70 12.89 -13.00
N GLY A 249 -28.01 12.71 -13.22
CA GLY A 249 -28.54 11.59 -14.02
C GLY A 249 -28.19 11.64 -15.50
N ASP A 250 -27.77 12.81 -16.00
CA ASP A 250 -27.36 13.04 -17.39
C ASP A 250 -25.85 13.03 -17.61
N CYS A 251 -25.08 12.72 -16.56
CA CYS A 251 -23.62 12.68 -16.64
C CYS A 251 -23.14 11.66 -17.67
N LYS A 252 -22.23 12.09 -18.55
CA LYS A 252 -21.57 11.25 -19.55
C LYS A 252 -20.06 11.44 -19.45
N VAL A 253 -19.31 10.39 -19.77
CA VAL A 253 -17.87 10.49 -19.92
C VAL A 253 -17.56 11.32 -21.16
N VAL A 254 -16.86 12.44 -20.97
CA VAL A 254 -16.45 13.35 -22.04
C VAL A 254 -15.01 13.12 -22.49
N ALA A 255 -14.15 12.61 -21.59
CA ALA A 255 -12.78 12.23 -21.92
C ALA A 255 -12.37 10.99 -21.12
N ALA A 256 -11.58 10.11 -21.73
CA ALA A 256 -10.84 9.07 -21.04
C ALA A 256 -9.46 8.96 -21.69
N PHE A 257 -8.41 8.91 -20.88
CA PHE A 257 -7.03 8.99 -21.34
C PHE A 257 -6.10 8.26 -20.38
N THR A 258 -4.96 7.80 -20.88
CA THR A 258 -3.97 7.04 -20.11
C THR A 258 -2.56 7.63 -20.27
N LEU A 259 -1.57 7.03 -19.60
CA LEU A 259 -0.16 7.43 -19.66
C LEU A 259 0.30 7.66 -21.11
N GLY A 260 0.93 8.80 -21.37
CA GLY A 260 1.36 9.22 -22.70
C GLY A 260 0.27 9.88 -23.55
N GLN A 261 -0.88 10.19 -22.94
CA GLN A 261 -1.95 10.99 -23.53
C GLN A 261 -2.25 12.21 -22.66
N CYS A 262 -2.75 13.26 -23.30
CA CYS A 262 -3.18 14.49 -22.69
C CYS A 262 -4.65 14.72 -23.01
N ALA A 263 -5.35 15.37 -22.08
CA ALA A 263 -6.74 15.73 -22.27
C ALA A 263 -6.97 17.20 -21.93
N ALA A 264 -7.85 17.82 -22.70
CA ALA A 264 -8.37 19.15 -22.45
C ALA A 264 -9.89 19.11 -22.43
N VAL A 265 -10.52 19.87 -21.53
CA VAL A 265 -11.97 19.95 -21.41
C VAL A 265 -12.38 21.40 -21.31
N VAL A 266 -13.35 21.79 -22.13
CA VAL A 266 -14.01 23.09 -22.13
C VAL A 266 -15.43 22.91 -21.61
N ARG A 267 -15.85 23.80 -20.70
CA ARG A 267 -17.26 23.87 -20.27
C ARG A 267 -17.80 25.26 -20.52
N SER A 268 -18.78 25.36 -21.41
CA SER A 268 -19.38 26.63 -21.81
C SER A 268 -20.87 26.66 -21.54
N ARG A 269 -21.40 27.86 -21.26
CA ARG A 269 -22.84 28.09 -21.22
C ARG A 269 -23.29 28.63 -22.56
N GLY A 270 -24.33 28.03 -23.12
CA GLY A 270 -25.00 28.55 -24.32
C GLY A 270 -25.53 29.97 -24.08
N LYS A 271 -25.60 30.78 -25.14
CA LYS A 271 -26.14 32.15 -25.07
C LYS A 271 -27.60 32.12 -24.61
N GLY A 272 -27.86 32.52 -23.36
CA GLY A 272 -29.21 32.53 -22.78
C GLY A 272 -29.71 31.19 -22.24
N SER A 273 -28.83 30.20 -22.07
CA SER A 273 -29.18 28.90 -21.48
C SER A 273 -28.39 28.64 -20.19
N GLU A 274 -29.05 28.05 -19.20
CA GLU A 274 -28.39 27.53 -18.00
C GLU A 274 -27.70 26.18 -18.24
N VAL A 275 -27.96 25.56 -19.41
CA VAL A 275 -27.33 24.31 -19.84
C VAL A 275 -25.85 24.54 -20.14
N VAL A 276 -25.01 23.78 -19.44
CA VAL A 276 -23.56 23.72 -19.71
C VAL A 276 -23.29 22.67 -20.79
N GLN A 277 -22.70 23.11 -21.89
CA GLN A 277 -22.14 22.24 -22.91
C GLN A 277 -20.69 21.93 -22.54
N THR A 278 -20.28 20.69 -22.78
CA THR A 278 -18.91 20.23 -22.47
C THR A 278 -18.29 19.67 -23.74
N PHE A 279 -17.08 20.13 -24.05
CA PHE A 279 -16.28 19.71 -25.19
C PHE A 279 -14.95 19.20 -24.66
N ALA A 280 -14.40 18.17 -25.28
CA ALA A 280 -13.16 17.57 -24.80
C ALA A 280 -12.33 17.03 -25.96
N GLY A 281 -11.02 17.14 -25.82
CA GLY A 281 -10.03 16.58 -26.72
C GLY A 281 -9.11 15.65 -25.96
N VAL A 282 -8.74 14.53 -26.57
CA VAL A 282 -7.68 13.63 -26.08
C VAL A 282 -6.67 13.45 -27.20
N ALA A 283 -5.41 13.75 -26.92
CA ALA A 283 -4.32 13.68 -27.89
C ALA A 283 -3.01 13.22 -27.23
N LYS A 284 -1.91 13.17 -28.00
CA LYS A 284 -0.59 12.82 -27.47
C LYS A 284 0.10 14.01 -26.79
N THR A 285 -0.32 15.22 -27.11
CA THR A 285 0.26 16.46 -26.56
C THR A 285 -0.85 17.39 -26.06
N LEU A 286 -0.52 18.28 -25.12
CA LEU A 286 -1.47 19.28 -24.61
C LEU A 286 -2.02 20.19 -25.71
N PRO A 287 -1.20 20.79 -26.59
CA PRO A 287 -1.70 21.72 -27.60
C PRO A 287 -2.71 21.06 -28.54
N GLU A 288 -2.48 19.82 -28.96
CA GLU A 288 -3.41 19.07 -29.82
C GLU A 288 -4.74 18.77 -29.10
N ALA A 289 -4.69 18.43 -27.81
CA ALA A 289 -5.89 18.16 -27.02
C ALA A 289 -6.71 19.45 -26.80
N GLU A 290 -6.02 20.56 -26.49
CA GLU A 290 -6.62 21.88 -26.36
C GLU A 290 -7.27 22.34 -27.66
N GLU A 291 -6.56 22.24 -28.78
CA GLU A 291 -7.06 22.64 -30.10
C GLU A 291 -8.33 21.86 -30.46
N ALA A 292 -8.37 20.56 -30.21
CA ALA A 292 -9.58 19.77 -30.42
C ALA A 292 -10.75 20.23 -29.54
N ALA A 293 -10.54 20.41 -28.23
CA ALA A 293 -11.60 20.81 -27.30
C ALA A 293 -12.13 22.24 -27.55
N VAL A 294 -11.23 23.16 -27.90
CA VAL A 294 -11.57 24.57 -28.14
C VAL A 294 -12.21 24.75 -29.51
N SER A 295 -11.70 24.09 -30.55
CA SER A 295 -12.29 24.15 -31.89
C SER A 295 -13.75 23.66 -31.87
N ASP A 296 -14.02 22.52 -31.23
CA ASP A 296 -15.39 22.01 -31.09
C ASP A 296 -16.32 23.00 -30.36
N CYS A 297 -15.81 23.70 -29.35
CA CYS A 297 -16.57 24.71 -28.62
C CYS A 297 -16.84 25.97 -29.47
N VAL A 298 -15.86 26.40 -30.27
CA VAL A 298 -16.01 27.55 -31.17
C VAL A 298 -17.02 27.22 -32.28
N ASP A 299 -16.93 26.03 -32.86
CA ASP A 299 -17.84 25.54 -33.90
C ASP A 299 -19.28 25.36 -33.39
N SER A 300 -19.46 25.11 -32.10
CA SER A 300 -20.78 25.08 -31.47
C SER A 300 -21.44 26.46 -31.34
N GLY A 301 -20.73 27.55 -31.67
CA GLY A 301 -21.20 28.92 -31.51
C GLY A 301 -21.21 29.42 -30.06
N ALA A 302 -20.45 28.78 -29.17
CA ALA A 302 -20.34 29.19 -27.77
C ALA A 302 -19.68 30.59 -27.66
N ARG A 303 -20.16 31.41 -26.71
CA ARG A 303 -19.65 32.79 -26.54
C ARG A 303 -18.26 32.83 -25.92
N TYR A 304 -17.95 31.87 -25.06
CA TYR A 304 -16.67 31.73 -24.36
C TYR A 304 -16.32 30.26 -24.27
N CYS A 305 -15.05 29.90 -24.51
CA CYS A 305 -14.58 28.52 -24.44
C CYS A 305 -13.50 28.37 -23.35
N PRO A 306 -13.87 28.48 -22.06
CA PRO A 306 -12.90 28.36 -20.98
C PRO A 306 -12.49 26.90 -20.79
N LEU A 307 -11.19 26.65 -20.80
CA LEU A 307 -10.61 25.39 -20.37
C LEU A 307 -10.83 25.21 -18.86
N VAL A 308 -11.44 24.10 -18.48
CA VAL A 308 -11.61 23.69 -17.07
C VAL A 308 -10.69 22.54 -16.69
N PHE A 309 -10.12 21.85 -17.68
CA PHE A 309 -9.08 20.85 -17.50
C PHE A 309 -8.13 20.90 -18.69
N ASN A 310 -6.84 20.74 -18.42
CA ASN A 310 -5.79 20.65 -19.43
C ASN A 310 -4.53 20.02 -18.80
N ASN A 311 -4.37 18.70 -18.92
CA ASN A 311 -3.22 18.00 -18.35
C ASN A 311 -2.93 16.67 -19.05
N CYS A 312 -1.70 16.16 -18.89
CA CYS A 312 -1.28 14.84 -19.35
C CYS A 312 -1.25 13.84 -18.21
N MET A 313 -1.27 12.56 -18.58
CA MET A 313 -0.89 11.45 -17.71
C MET A 313 0.49 10.92 -18.05
#